data_AF-A0A8I2A6E4-F1
#
_entry.id   AF-A0A8I2A6E4-F1
#
_cell.length_a   1.000
_cell.length_b   1.000
_cell.length_c   1.000
_cell.angle_alpha   90.00
_cell.angle_beta   90.00
_cell.angle_gamma   90.00
#
_symmetry.space_group_name_H-M   'P 1'
#
loop_
_entity.id
_entity.type
_entity.pdbx_description
1 polymer ?
#
loop_
_entity_poly.entity_id
_entity_poly.type
_entity_poly.pdbx_seq_one_letter_code
_entity_poly.pdbx_strand_id
1 'polypeptide(L)'
;MSRAISILITFLLLFTIESCFDNENTVRYTDVIQMEAGPVPDTMVVNETYSIQFRMGVPNSCWHSLALNQEEFNDSTYRFWATAVYENHGENCAQVVVTRDTVIAFKPTLAKPHILVFFNDPASDPRVDTVVVTPN
;
A
#
# COMPACT_ATOMS: atom_id res chain seq x y z
N MET A 1 -23.43 10.09 -61.97
CA MET A 1 -23.94 9.77 -60.61
C MET A 1 -23.01 8.88 -59.76
N SER A 2 -21.90 8.33 -60.28
CA SER A 2 -21.04 7.41 -59.52
C SER A 2 -20.00 8.09 -58.60
N ARG A 3 -19.43 9.25 -58.97
CA ARG A 3 -18.35 9.90 -58.20
C ARG A 3 -18.80 10.57 -56.90
N ALA A 4 -20.00 11.16 -56.87
CA ALA A 4 -20.55 11.79 -55.66
C ALA A 4 -20.89 10.76 -54.57
N ILE A 5 -21.33 9.58 -54.98
CA ILE A 5 -21.64 8.46 -54.09
C ILE A 5 -20.33 7.93 -53.46
N SER A 6 -19.27 7.72 -54.25
CA SER A 6 -17.97 7.29 -53.71
C SER A 6 -17.37 8.27 -52.70
N ILE A 7 -17.51 9.58 -52.90
CA ILE A 7 -17.00 10.58 -51.94
C ILE A 7 -17.81 10.56 -50.65
N LEU A 8 -19.13 10.39 -50.73
CA LEU A 8 -20.01 10.32 -49.56
C LEU A 8 -19.72 9.07 -48.70
N ILE A 9 -19.42 7.93 -49.34
CA ILE A 9 -19.08 6.68 -48.65
C ILE A 9 -17.73 6.81 -47.94
N THR A 10 -16.72 7.41 -48.60
CA THR A 10 -15.41 7.66 -47.98
C THR A 10 -15.50 8.66 -46.83
N PHE A 11 -16.39 9.66 -46.92
CA PHE A 11 -16.62 10.62 -45.84
C PHE A 11 -17.34 9.99 -44.64
N LEU A 12 -18.29 9.06 -44.87
CA LEU A 12 -18.93 8.29 -43.79
C LEU A 12 -17.95 7.33 -43.08
N LEU A 13 -16.98 6.75 -43.81
CA LEU A 13 -15.94 5.87 -43.24
C LEU A 13 -14.91 6.61 -42.38
N LEU A 14 -14.76 7.92 -42.54
CA LEU A 14 -13.87 8.74 -41.70
C LEU A 14 -14.49 9.07 -40.32
N PHE A 15 -15.81 8.90 -40.14
CA PHE A 15 -16.50 9.12 -38.87
C PHE A 15 -16.58 7.86 -37.98
N THR A 16 -16.10 6.71 -38.43
CA THR A 16 -16.19 5.45 -37.66
C THR A 16 -14.95 5.14 -36.80
N ILE A 17 -14.00 6.08 -36.66
CA ILE A 17 -12.78 5.89 -35.85
C ILE A 17 -12.78 6.64 -34.52
N GLU A 18 -13.88 7.30 -34.13
CA GLU A 18 -14.03 7.86 -32.79
C GLU A 18 -14.96 7.01 -31.93
N SER A 19 -14.53 5.76 -31.66
CA SER A 19 -14.86 5.15 -30.37
C SER A 19 -13.55 5.09 -29.57
N CYS A 20 -13.29 6.16 -28.82
CA CYS A 20 -12.41 6.05 -27.67
C CYS A 20 -12.99 4.91 -26.82
N PHE A 21 -12.27 3.79 -26.71
CA PHE A 21 -12.64 2.67 -25.85
C PHE A 21 -12.45 3.10 -24.38
N ASP A 22 -13.26 4.05 -23.91
CA ASP A 22 -13.40 4.41 -22.49
C ASP A 22 -14.31 3.40 -21.77
N ASN A 23 -14.21 2.13 -22.18
CA ASN A 23 -14.96 1.01 -21.62
C ASN A 23 -14.01 -0.10 -21.18
N GLU A 24 -12.88 0.27 -20.61
CA GLU A 24 -12.18 -0.64 -19.73
C GLU A 24 -12.88 -0.57 -18.38
N ASN A 25 -13.52 -1.66 -17.95
CA ASN A 25 -14.07 -1.81 -16.59
C ASN A 25 -12.92 -1.91 -15.56
N THR A 26 -12.00 -0.95 -15.61
CA THR A 26 -10.81 -0.91 -14.77
C THR A 26 -11.18 -0.28 -13.44
N VAL A 27 -11.16 -1.07 -12.38
CA VAL A 27 -11.28 -0.58 -11.00
C VAL A 27 -9.90 -0.50 -10.41
N ARG A 28 -9.48 0.71 -10.02
CA ARG A 28 -8.17 0.95 -9.41
C ARG A 28 -8.25 1.89 -8.23
N TYR A 29 -7.73 1.46 -7.07
CA TYR A 29 -7.65 2.29 -5.87
C TYR A 29 -6.55 1.80 -4.92
N THR A 30 -6.14 2.64 -3.98
CA THR A 30 -5.20 2.29 -2.92
C THR A 30 -5.95 2.25 -1.60
N ASP A 31 -5.70 1.23 -0.79
CA ASP A 31 -6.33 1.09 0.54
C ASP A 31 -5.33 0.59 1.59
N VAL A 32 -5.71 0.75 2.86
CA VAL A 32 -5.00 0.18 4.01
C VAL A 32 -5.31 -1.31 4.10
N ILE A 33 -4.26 -2.11 4.31
CA ILE A 33 -4.38 -3.57 4.39
C ILE A 33 -3.87 -4.09 5.74
N GLN A 34 -4.11 -5.37 5.99
CA GLN A 34 -3.62 -6.04 7.18
C GLN A 34 -2.08 -6.13 7.19
N MET A 35 -1.54 -5.94 8.39
CA MET A 35 -0.13 -5.96 8.74
C MET A 35 0.04 -6.64 10.09
N GLU A 36 1.12 -7.39 10.24
CA GLU A 36 1.58 -7.93 11.52
C GLU A 36 2.98 -7.38 11.80
N ALA A 37 3.11 -6.62 12.88
CA ALA A 37 4.41 -6.22 13.41
C ALA A 37 4.96 -7.29 14.37
N GLY A 38 6.25 -7.60 14.24
CA GLY A 38 6.96 -8.48 15.16
C GLY A 38 7.10 -7.93 16.58
N PRO A 39 7.71 -8.69 17.50
CA PRO A 39 8.02 -8.19 18.84
C PRO A 39 9.07 -7.07 18.76
N VAL A 40 8.96 -6.12 19.68
CA VAL A 40 9.92 -5.02 19.87
C VAL A 40 10.52 -5.19 21.28
N PRO A 41 11.82 -4.91 21.48
CA PRO A 41 12.40 -4.97 22.82
C PRO A 41 11.82 -3.88 23.73
N ASP A 42 11.67 -4.21 25.02
CA ASP A 42 11.20 -3.25 26.05
C ASP A 42 12.19 -2.09 26.28
N THR A 43 13.47 -2.34 25.96
CA THR A 43 14.57 -1.38 26.14
C THR A 43 15.41 -1.26 24.88
N MET A 44 15.79 -0.04 24.52
CA MET A 44 16.73 0.27 23.44
C MET A 44 17.78 1.28 23.90
N VAL A 45 18.87 1.41 23.14
CA VAL A 45 19.93 2.39 23.41
C VAL A 45 19.95 3.45 22.32
N VAL A 46 20.20 4.70 22.72
CA VAL A 46 20.32 5.84 21.80
C VAL A 46 21.36 5.54 20.71
N ASN A 47 21.01 5.83 19.46
CA ASN A 47 21.83 5.64 18.27
C ASN A 47 22.16 4.19 17.88
N GLU A 48 21.68 3.19 18.61
CA GLU A 48 21.72 1.80 18.16
C GLU A 48 20.58 1.49 17.19
N THR A 49 20.77 0.49 16.32
CA THR A 49 19.78 0.10 15.31
C THR A 49 19.10 -1.20 15.72
N TYR A 50 17.77 -1.17 15.72
CA TYR A 50 16.91 -2.29 16.06
C TYR A 50 16.08 -2.68 14.84
N SER A 51 16.00 -3.97 14.54
CA SER A 51 15.22 -4.48 13.43
C SER A 51 13.79 -4.77 13.87
N ILE A 52 12.82 -4.12 13.24
CA ILE A 52 11.39 -4.41 13.43
C ILE A 52 10.91 -5.16 12.19
N GLN A 53 10.43 -6.38 12.40
CA GLN A 53 9.90 -7.24 11.34
C GLN A 53 8.43 -6.93 11.08
N PHE A 54 8.03 -6.97 9.83
CA PHE A 54 6.66 -6.77 9.40
C PHE A 54 6.27 -7.80 8.37
N ARG A 55 5.04 -8.30 8.48
CA ARG A 55 4.39 -9.16 7.51
C ARG A 55 3.10 -8.49 7.04
N MET A 56 2.97 -8.27 5.75
CA MET A 56 1.77 -7.69 5.14
C MET A 56 1.06 -8.75 4.33
N GLY A 57 -0.27 -8.75 4.38
CA GLY A 57 -1.07 -9.76 3.69
C GLY A 57 -2.45 -9.25 3.32
N VAL A 58 -2.89 -9.57 2.11
CA VAL A 58 -4.25 -9.27 1.66
C VAL A 58 -4.75 -10.42 0.78
N PRO A 59 -5.99 -10.92 0.96
CA PRO A 59 -6.56 -11.91 0.07
C PRO A 59 -6.84 -11.29 -1.31
N ASN A 60 -6.92 -12.13 -2.34
CA ASN A 60 -7.23 -11.79 -3.74
C ASN A 60 -6.02 -11.24 -4.54
N SER A 61 -5.73 -11.87 -5.69
CA SER A 61 -4.56 -11.56 -6.54
C SER A 61 -4.61 -10.21 -7.28
N CYS A 62 -5.75 -9.52 -7.29
CA CYS A 62 -5.85 -8.17 -7.87
C CYS A 62 -5.25 -7.09 -6.98
N TRP A 63 -4.90 -7.45 -5.74
CA TRP A 63 -4.05 -6.61 -4.92
C TRP A 63 -2.58 -6.79 -5.28
N HIS A 64 -1.85 -5.68 -5.36
CA HIS A 64 -0.43 -5.66 -5.61
C HIS A 64 0.23 -4.43 -4.98
N SER A 65 1.54 -4.28 -5.19
CA SER A 65 2.30 -3.12 -4.69
C SER A 65 2.16 -2.87 -3.19
N LEU A 66 2.12 -3.95 -2.39
CA LEU A 66 2.06 -3.88 -0.93
C LEU A 66 3.24 -3.06 -0.41
N ALA A 67 2.95 -2.05 0.41
CA ALA A 67 3.94 -1.12 0.96
C ALA A 67 3.72 -0.91 2.45
N LEU A 68 4.84 -0.85 3.18
CA LEU A 68 4.86 -0.44 4.57
C LEU A 68 5.13 1.06 4.64
N ASN A 69 4.33 1.76 5.43
CA ASN A 69 4.46 3.18 5.66
C ASN A 69 4.88 3.42 7.12
N GLN A 70 5.72 4.44 7.32
CA GLN A 70 6.18 4.88 8.63
C GLN A 70 6.03 6.40 8.71
N GLU A 71 5.47 6.88 9.81
CA GLU A 71 5.38 8.31 10.15
C GLU A 71 5.95 8.56 11.54
N GLU A 72 6.77 9.59 11.68
CA GLU A 72 7.10 10.18 12.97
C GLU A 72 6.03 11.24 13.28
N PHE A 73 5.07 10.88 14.14
CA PHE A 73 3.93 11.75 14.46
C PHE A 73 4.32 12.90 15.41
N ASN A 74 5.27 12.63 16.31
CA ASN A 74 5.95 13.62 17.16
C ASN A 74 7.31 13.07 17.58
N ASP A 75 8.12 13.86 18.30
CA ASP A 75 9.50 13.60 18.72
C ASP A 75 9.78 12.24 19.40
N SER A 76 8.79 11.41 19.69
CA SER A 76 8.95 10.06 20.25
C SER A 76 7.87 9.07 19.83
N THR A 77 6.93 9.47 18.96
CA THR A 77 5.81 8.61 18.56
C THR A 77 5.90 8.27 17.09
N TYR A 78 5.95 6.98 16.81
CA TYR A 78 6.07 6.42 15.47
C TYR A 78 4.82 5.62 15.12
N ARG A 79 4.31 5.80 13.91
CA ARG A 79 3.13 5.10 13.40
C ARG A 79 3.52 4.24 12.21
N PHE A 80 3.01 3.02 12.18
CA PHE A 80 3.25 2.06 11.11
C PHE A 80 1.92 1.54 10.59
N TRP A 81 1.77 1.50 9.27
CA TRP A 81 0.60 0.91 8.61
C TRP A 81 0.97 0.41 7.22
N ALA A 82 0.22 -0.56 6.70
CA ALA A 82 0.43 -1.10 5.37
C ALA A 82 -0.64 -0.63 4.39
N THR A 83 -0.24 -0.43 3.13
CA THR A 83 -1.15 -0.11 2.03
C THR A 83 -0.90 -1.05 0.85
N ALA A 84 -1.90 -1.21 -0.01
CA ALA A 84 -1.77 -1.91 -1.28
C ALA A 84 -2.62 -1.23 -2.35
N VAL A 85 -2.29 -1.51 -3.61
CA VAL A 85 -3.08 -1.08 -4.78
C VAL A 85 -3.96 -2.25 -5.20
N TYR A 86 -5.26 -2.01 -5.31
CA TYR A 86 -6.18 -2.90 -6.00
C TYR A 86 -6.29 -2.44 -7.45
N GLU A 87 -6.15 -3.36 -8.40
CA GLU A 87 -6.33 -3.10 -9.82
C GLU A 87 -6.96 -4.33 -10.49
N ASN A 88 -8.09 -4.13 -11.18
CA ASN A 88 -8.81 -5.18 -11.90
C ASN A 88 -9.33 -4.63 -13.23
N HIS A 89 -9.09 -5.32 -14.35
CA HIS A 89 -9.52 -4.91 -15.69
C HIS A 89 -10.66 -5.78 -16.26
N GLY A 90 -11.44 -6.43 -15.40
CA GLY A 90 -12.53 -7.34 -15.78
C GLY A 90 -12.16 -8.83 -15.71
N GLU A 91 -10.95 -9.17 -15.31
CA GLU A 91 -10.51 -10.54 -15.05
C GLU A 91 -10.98 -11.11 -13.71
N ASN A 92 -11.04 -12.44 -13.63
CA ASN A 92 -11.27 -13.13 -12.36
C ASN A 92 -9.98 -13.16 -11.54
N CYS A 93 -9.96 -12.48 -10.40
CA CYS A 93 -8.84 -12.54 -9.50
C CYS A 93 -8.74 -13.92 -8.80
N ALA A 94 -7.55 -14.49 -8.79
CA ALA A 94 -7.29 -15.73 -8.08
C ALA A 94 -7.46 -15.54 -6.57
N GLN A 95 -8.06 -16.53 -5.91
CA GLN A 95 -8.27 -16.54 -4.47
C GLN A 95 -6.99 -17.02 -3.75
N VAL A 96 -5.97 -16.17 -3.81
CA VAL A 96 -4.68 -16.35 -3.14
C VAL A 96 -4.40 -15.18 -2.22
N VAL A 97 -3.58 -15.39 -1.19
CA VAL A 97 -3.12 -14.30 -0.33
C VAL A 97 -1.83 -13.74 -0.92
N VAL A 98 -1.82 -12.45 -1.23
CA VAL A 98 -0.62 -11.73 -1.64
C VAL A 98 0.08 -11.26 -0.38
N THR A 99 1.34 -11.63 -0.21
CA THR A 99 2.10 -11.33 1.00
C THR A 99 3.41 -10.61 0.67
N ARG A 100 3.85 -9.76 1.60
CA ARG A 100 5.17 -9.15 1.56
C ARG A 100 5.73 -9.01 2.97
N ASP A 101 6.87 -9.63 3.20
CA ASP A 101 7.62 -9.49 4.44
C ASP A 101 8.69 -8.40 4.27
N THR A 102 8.90 -7.60 5.30
CA THR A 102 9.90 -6.53 5.28
C THR A 102 10.46 -6.27 6.68
N VAL A 103 11.61 -5.61 6.74
CA VAL A 103 12.27 -5.23 7.99
C VAL A 103 12.59 -3.73 7.93
N ILE A 104 12.25 -3.01 8.99
CA ILE A 104 12.68 -1.61 9.18
C ILE A 104 13.82 -1.57 10.19
N ALA A 105 14.83 -0.76 9.88
CA ALA A 105 15.90 -0.38 10.80
C ALA A 105 15.45 0.84 11.62
N PHE A 106 15.00 0.60 12.84
CA PHE A 106 14.60 1.64 13.77
C PHE A 106 15.80 2.10 14.61
N LYS A 107 16.02 3.41 14.71
CA LYS A 107 17.16 3.99 15.43
C LYS A 107 16.68 5.18 16.29
N PRO A 108 16.46 5.00 17.60
CA PRO A 108 16.04 6.10 18.45
C PRO A 108 17.21 7.08 18.67
N THR A 109 16.91 8.38 18.64
CA THR A 109 17.93 9.45 18.75
C THR A 109 17.86 10.19 20.08
N LEU A 110 16.81 9.99 20.87
CA LEU A 110 16.56 10.68 22.14
C LEU A 110 16.49 9.67 23.30
N ALA A 111 17.13 9.99 24.42
CA ALA A 111 17.08 9.17 25.63
C ALA A 111 15.77 9.42 26.41
N LYS A 112 14.64 8.94 25.86
CA LYS A 112 13.31 9.03 26.47
C LYS A 112 12.41 7.87 26.00
N PRO A 113 11.27 7.62 26.65
CA PRO A 113 10.30 6.65 26.16
C PRO A 113 9.86 6.96 24.73
N HIS A 114 9.85 5.95 23.86
CA HIS A 114 9.33 6.00 22.50
C HIS A 114 8.04 5.18 22.44
N ILE A 115 7.04 5.70 21.73
CA ILE A 115 5.74 5.06 21.53
C ILE A 115 5.70 4.57 20.08
N LEU A 116 5.57 3.26 19.88
CA LEU A 116 5.40 2.65 18.57
C LEU A 116 3.96 2.20 18.41
N VAL A 117 3.27 2.74 17.43
CA VAL A 117 1.86 2.49 17.15
C VAL A 117 1.76 1.69 15.85
N PHE A 118 1.19 0.49 15.94
CA PHE A 118 1.05 -0.43 14.81
C PHE A 118 -0.43 -0.57 14.45
N PHE A 119 -0.81 -0.03 13.30
CA PHE A 119 -2.14 -0.21 12.71
C PHE A 119 -2.18 -1.54 11.96
N ASN A 120 -2.27 -2.63 12.73
CA ASN A 120 -2.20 -4.00 12.22
C ASN A 120 -3.44 -4.40 11.42
N ASP A 121 -4.63 -4.02 11.89
CA ASP A 121 -5.89 -4.29 11.20
C ASP A 121 -6.68 -2.98 11.05
N PRO A 122 -7.13 -2.61 9.83
CA PRO A 122 -7.99 -1.45 9.62
C PRO A 122 -9.28 -1.45 10.44
N ALA A 123 -9.75 -2.62 10.88
CA ALA A 123 -10.98 -2.80 11.63
C ALA A 123 -10.79 -2.91 13.16
N SER A 124 -9.54 -2.89 13.66
CA SER A 124 -9.24 -3.00 15.10
C SER A 124 -8.54 -1.77 15.65
N ASP A 125 -8.52 -1.67 16.98
CA ASP A 125 -7.64 -0.73 17.66
C ASP A 125 -6.16 -1.06 17.35
N PRO A 126 -5.29 -0.04 17.26
CA PRO A 126 -3.88 -0.25 17.00
C PRO A 126 -3.18 -0.88 18.20
N ARG A 127 -2.15 -1.71 17.94
CA ARG A 127 -1.21 -2.14 18.99
C ARG A 127 -0.30 -0.98 19.34
N VAL A 128 -0.12 -0.72 20.63
CA VAL A 128 0.74 0.36 21.13
C VAL A 128 1.80 -0.24 22.05
N ASP A 129 3.06 -0.07 21.66
CA ASP A 129 4.21 -0.50 22.45
C ASP A 129 4.95 0.74 22.96
N THR A 130 5.36 0.72 24.22
CA THR A 130 6.24 1.75 24.80
C THR A 130 7.61 1.15 25.04
N VAL A 131 8.63 1.76 24.44
CA VAL A 131 10.03 1.32 24.55
C VAL A 131 10.80 2.33 25.38
N VAL A 132 11.54 1.86 26.38
CA VAL A 132 12.42 2.70 27.20
C VAL A 132 13.75 2.85 26.47
N VAL A 133 14.16 4.09 26.16
CA VAL A 133 15.45 4.36 25.51
C VAL A 133 16.46 4.93 26.50
N THR A 134 17.58 4.23 26.67
CA THR A 134 18.66 4.64 27.56
C THR A 134 19.81 5.32 26.81
N PRO A 135 20.58 6.23 27.44
CA PRO A 135 21.82 6.74 26.87
C PRO A 135 22.82 5.62 26.58
N ASN A 136 23.72 5.86 25.62
CA ASN A 136 24.94 5.08 25.43
C ASN A 136 25.92 5.29 26.59
#